data_AF-A0A6J1WGY7-F1
#
_entry.id   AF-A0A6J1WGY7-F1
#
_cell.length_a   1.000
_cell.length_b   1.000
_cell.length_c   1.000
_cell.angle_alpha   90.00
_cell.angle_beta   90.00
_cell.angle_gamma   90.00
#
_symmetry.space_group_name_H-M   'P 1'
#
loop_
_entity.id
_entity.type
_entity.pdbx_description
1 polymer ?
#
loop_
_entity_poly.entity_id
_entity_poly.type
_entity_poly.pdbx_seq_one_letter_code
_entity_poly.pdbx_strand_id
1 'polypeptide(L)'
;YIQILFLTAGNNWCSPYIGWQKVYDNSPAVIALEHKDQILGGEAALWSEQSDSATLDGRLWPRAAALAERLWAEPAATWQDAEYRMLHTRERLIRMDIQAESLQPEWCYQNEGYCYN
;
A
#
# COMPACT_ATOMS: atom_id res chain seq x y z
N TYR A 1 -22.69 6.94 -7.18
CA TYR A 1 -22.43 8.38 -7.03
C TYR A 1 -21.14 8.70 -7.77
N ILE A 2 -21.22 9.46 -8.87
CA ILE A 2 -20.04 9.90 -9.61
C ILE A 2 -19.60 11.21 -8.96
N GLN A 3 -18.52 11.15 -8.18
CA GLN A 3 -17.96 12.31 -7.49
C GLN A 3 -16.92 12.94 -8.40
N ILE A 4 -17.33 13.98 -9.14
CA ILE A 4 -16.42 14.81 -9.93
C ILE A 4 -15.61 15.66 -8.97
N LEU A 5 -14.29 15.57 -9.07
CA LEU A 5 -13.36 16.20 -8.15
C LEU A 5 -12.80 17.51 -8.68
N PHE A 6 -13.18 18.60 -8.02
CA PHE A 6 -12.51 19.88 -8.18
C PHE A 6 -11.14 19.84 -7.47
N LEU A 7 -10.11 20.32 -8.16
CA LEU A 7 -8.80 20.61 -7.58
C LEU A 7 -8.95 21.76 -6.57
N THR A 8 -9.00 21.47 -5.28
CA THR A 8 -8.94 22.51 -4.25
C THR A 8 -7.51 22.61 -3.71
N ALA A 9 -6.85 23.73 -3.98
CA ALA A 9 -5.57 24.15 -3.38
C ALA A 9 -4.30 23.36 -3.76
N GLY A 10 -4.11 23.05 -5.06
CA GLY A 10 -2.82 22.61 -5.62
C GLY A 10 -2.52 21.10 -5.51
N ASN A 11 -3.26 20.37 -4.67
CA ASN A 11 -3.20 18.92 -4.53
C ASN A 11 -4.55 18.28 -4.87
N ASN A 12 -4.58 16.94 -5.02
CA ASN A 12 -5.84 16.22 -5.12
C ASN A 12 -6.59 16.23 -3.78
N TRP A 13 -7.90 16.01 -3.81
CA TRP A 13 -8.80 16.08 -2.65
C TRP A 13 -8.50 15.08 -1.53
N CYS A 14 -7.89 13.93 -1.85
CA CYS A 14 -7.59 12.85 -0.92
C CYS A 14 -6.14 12.85 -0.44
N SER A 15 -5.41 13.94 -0.72
CA SER A 15 -4.05 14.14 -0.19
C SER A 15 -4.04 14.14 1.33
N PRO A 16 -2.96 13.64 1.98
CA PRO A 16 -1.64 13.30 1.42
C PRO A 16 -1.55 11.90 0.79
N TYR A 17 -0.41 11.61 0.14
CA TYR A 17 -0.11 10.28 -0.38
C TYR A 17 -0.20 9.22 0.72
N ILE A 18 -0.92 8.14 0.44
CA ILE A 18 -1.08 7.02 1.37
C ILE A 18 0.09 6.06 1.18
N GLY A 19 1.01 6.03 2.16
CA GLY A 19 2.13 5.09 2.22
C GLY A 19 1.68 3.65 2.52
N TRP A 20 2.55 2.69 2.18
CA TRP A 20 2.27 1.26 2.36
C TRP A 20 2.03 0.89 3.83
N GLN A 21 2.68 1.59 4.77
CA GLN A 21 2.50 1.38 6.22
C GLN A 21 1.04 1.60 6.63
N LYS A 22 0.43 2.70 6.15
CA LYS A 22 -0.96 3.04 6.45
C LYS A 22 -1.95 2.08 5.79
N VAL A 23 -1.61 1.54 4.61
CA VAL A 23 -2.41 0.50 3.96
C VAL A 23 -2.32 -0.81 4.76
N TYR A 24 -1.12 -1.18 5.21
CA TYR A 24 -0.89 -2.40 5.97
C TYR A 24 -1.60 -2.39 7.33
N ASP A 25 -1.60 -1.26 8.04
CA ASP A 25 -2.26 -1.15 9.35
C ASP A 25 -3.79 -1.04 9.26
N ASN A 26 -4.35 -0.88 8.06
CA ASN A 26 -5.80 -0.78 7.86
C ASN A 26 -6.48 -2.15 7.98
N SER A 27 -6.84 -2.54 9.22
CA SER A 27 -7.48 -3.81 9.52
C SER A 27 -9.00 -3.78 9.38
N PRO A 28 -9.60 -4.52 8.43
CA PRO A 28 -11.06 -4.68 8.34
C PRO A 28 -11.64 -5.33 9.60
N ALA A 29 -10.91 -6.26 10.23
CA ALA A 29 -11.35 -6.92 11.46
C ALA A 29 -11.49 -5.92 12.62
N VAL A 30 -10.56 -4.97 12.75
CA VAL A 30 -10.65 -3.90 13.75
C VAL A 30 -11.79 -2.92 13.43
N ILE A 31 -12.03 -2.64 12.15
CA ILE A 31 -13.11 -1.74 11.72
C ILE A 31 -14.48 -2.34 12.01
N ALA A 32 -14.69 -3.61 11.69
CA ALA A 32 -15.99 -4.26 11.84
C ALA A 32 -16.25 -4.86 13.23
N LEU A 33 -15.22 -5.05 14.07
CA LEU A 33 -15.34 -5.63 15.41
C LEU A 33 -16.14 -6.95 15.40
N GLU A 34 -17.36 -6.92 15.93
CA GLU A 34 -18.29 -8.05 16.01
C GLU A 34 -18.99 -8.40 14.69
N HIS A 35 -18.96 -7.50 13.71
CA HIS A 35 -19.58 -7.66 12.38
C HIS A 35 -18.58 -8.09 11.29
N LYS A 36 -17.41 -8.60 11.67
CA LYS A 36 -16.34 -8.99 10.72
C LYS A 36 -16.82 -9.94 9.61
N ASP A 37 -17.78 -10.82 9.91
CA ASP A 37 -18.32 -11.79 8.94
C ASP A 37 -19.19 -11.12 7.85
N GLN A 38 -19.55 -9.85 8.00
CA GLN A 38 -20.23 -9.05 6.98
C GLN A 38 -19.25 -8.43 5.98
N ILE A 39 -17.95 -8.40 6.30
CA ILE A 39 -16.91 -7.90 5.40
C ILE A 39 -16.51 -9.03 4.44
N LEU A 40 -16.74 -8.80 3.15
CA LEU A 40 -16.29 -9.72 2.10
C LEU A 40 -14.79 -9.63 1.81
N GLY A 41 -14.17 -8.49 2.11
CA GLY A 41 -12.76 -8.21 1.85
C GLY A 41 -12.50 -6.71 1.74
N GLY A 42 -11.50 -6.34 0.93
CA GLY A 42 -11.16 -4.96 0.63
C GLY A 42 -10.59 -4.80 -0.77
N GLU A 43 -10.56 -3.57 -1.26
CA GLU A 43 -10.07 -3.22 -2.59
C GLU A 43 -9.19 -1.96 -2.52
N ALA A 44 -8.06 -1.97 -3.22
CA ALA A 44 -7.24 -0.78 -3.45
C ALA A 44 -7.73 -0.09 -4.73
N ALA A 45 -8.45 1.02 -4.58
CA ALA A 45 -8.93 1.78 -5.72
C ALA A 45 -7.83 2.70 -6.28
N LEU A 46 -7.44 2.47 -7.54
CA LEU A 46 -6.60 3.39 -8.32
C LEU A 46 -7.47 4.17 -9.31
N TRP A 47 -7.89 5.36 -8.91
CA TRP A 47 -8.60 6.27 -9.81
C TRP A 47 -7.63 6.85 -10.85
N SER A 48 -8.07 6.89 -12.11
CA SER A 48 -7.20 7.16 -13.26
C SER A 48 -7.20 8.62 -13.72
N GLU A 49 -7.70 9.57 -12.94
CA GLU A 49 -7.68 10.99 -13.33
C GLU A 49 -6.26 11.54 -13.50
N GLN A 50 -5.30 10.96 -12.78
CA GLN A 50 -3.87 11.27 -12.87
C GLN A 50 -3.02 9.99 -12.99
N SER A 51 -3.59 8.92 -13.54
CA SER A 51 -2.86 7.68 -13.80
C SER A 51 -3.14 7.19 -15.21
N ASP A 52 -2.08 6.81 -15.90
CA ASP A 52 -2.12 6.16 -17.21
C ASP A 52 -1.31 4.84 -17.17
N SER A 53 -1.06 4.26 -18.34
CA SER A 53 -0.27 3.03 -18.49
C SER A 53 1.18 3.17 -18.00
N ALA A 54 1.76 4.37 -18.06
CA ALA A 54 3.14 4.59 -17.64
C ALA A 54 3.26 4.65 -16.11
N THR A 55 2.22 5.09 -15.41
CA THR A 55 2.24 5.25 -13.95
C THR A 55 1.58 4.10 -13.19
N LEU A 56 0.83 3.23 -13.87
CA LEU A 56 0.05 2.15 -13.26
C LEU A 56 0.86 1.33 -12.25
N ASP A 57 2.01 0.81 -12.69
CA ASP A 57 2.85 -0.08 -11.89
C ASP A 57 3.35 0.58 -10.61
N GLY A 58 3.91 1.78 -10.72
CA GLY A 58 4.44 2.51 -9.57
C GLY A 58 3.33 3.01 -8.63
N ARG A 59 2.12 3.24 -9.14
CA ARG A 59 0.98 3.61 -8.29
C ARG A 59 0.43 2.40 -7.54
N LEU A 60 0.38 1.23 -8.17
CA LEU A 60 -0.22 0.05 -7.55
C LEU A 60 0.77 -0.68 -6.65
N TRP A 61 2.01 -0.85 -7.10
CA TRP A 61 3.01 -1.68 -6.45
C TRP A 61 4.08 -0.82 -5.77
N PRO A 62 4.54 -1.20 -4.55
CA PRO A 62 4.23 -2.42 -3.80
C PRO A 62 3.05 -2.26 -2.81
N ARG A 63 2.34 -1.13 -2.80
CA ARG A 63 1.26 -0.86 -1.83
C ARG A 63 0.12 -1.86 -1.88
N ALA A 64 -0.24 -2.34 -3.07
CA ALA A 64 -1.23 -3.40 -3.23
C ALA A 64 -0.79 -4.72 -2.57
N ALA A 65 0.51 -5.00 -2.48
CA ALA A 65 1.01 -6.16 -1.75
C ALA A 65 0.77 -6.03 -0.23
N ALA A 66 0.82 -4.81 0.32
CA ALA A 66 0.48 -4.57 1.71
C ALA A 66 -1.01 -4.87 2.00
N LEU A 67 -1.90 -4.44 1.10
CA LEU A 67 -3.32 -4.78 1.19
C LEU A 67 -3.53 -6.30 1.04
N ALA A 68 -2.81 -6.94 0.11
CA ALA A 68 -2.93 -8.37 -0.13
C ALA A 68 -2.59 -9.18 1.13
N GLU A 69 -1.49 -8.87 1.83
CA GLU A 69 -1.14 -9.56 3.07
C GLU A 69 -2.17 -9.30 4.18
N ARG A 70 -2.64 -8.05 4.30
CA ARG A 70 -3.68 -7.70 5.26
C ARG A 70 -4.94 -8.55 5.06
N LEU A 71 -5.49 -8.58 3.86
CA LEU A 71 -6.71 -9.33 3.56
C LEU A 71 -6.50 -10.86 3.59
N TRP A 72 -5.28 -11.34 3.34
CA TRP A 72 -4.99 -12.77 3.30
C TRP A 72 -4.80 -13.38 4.70
N ALA A 73 -4.02 -12.72 5.55
CA ALA A 73 -3.59 -13.28 6.85
C ALA A 73 -4.22 -12.56 8.06
N GLU A 74 -4.74 -11.36 7.88
CA GLU A 74 -5.24 -10.47 8.93
C GLU A 74 -4.34 -10.45 10.19
N PRO A 75 -3.05 -10.09 10.05
CA PRO A 75 -2.08 -10.23 11.11
C PRO A 75 -2.34 -9.25 12.26
N ALA A 76 -2.18 -9.70 13.51
CA ALA A 76 -2.21 -8.81 14.68
C ALA A 76 -0.99 -7.88 14.76
N ALA A 77 0.10 -8.25 14.07
CA ALA A 77 1.31 -7.47 13.93
C ALA A 77 1.12 -6.21 13.06
N THR A 78 1.91 -5.18 13.35
CA THR A 78 1.92 -3.91 12.61
C THR A 78 2.88 -3.96 11.42
N TRP A 79 2.93 -2.89 10.63
CA TRP A 79 3.79 -2.81 9.45
C TRP A 79 5.29 -3.01 9.73
N GLN A 80 5.79 -2.68 10.92
CA GLN A 80 7.22 -2.84 11.25
C GLN A 80 7.66 -4.30 11.16
N ASP A 81 6.84 -5.24 11.62
CA ASP A 81 7.13 -6.68 11.55
C ASP A 81 7.08 -7.22 10.10
N ALA A 82 6.43 -6.47 9.20
CA ALA A 82 6.33 -6.80 7.78
C ALA A 82 7.35 -6.05 6.92
N GLU A 83 8.13 -5.12 7.47
CA GLU A 83 9.01 -4.23 6.72
C GLU A 83 10.00 -4.98 5.83
N TYR A 84 10.78 -5.89 6.40
CA TYR A 84 11.79 -6.64 5.63
C TYR A 84 11.16 -7.51 4.54
N ARG A 85 9.99 -8.11 4.81
CA ARG A 85 9.24 -8.90 3.83
C ARG A 85 8.67 -8.03 2.71
N MET A 86 8.22 -6.81 3.03
CA MET A 86 7.74 -5.84 2.06
C MET A 86 8.87 -5.37 1.14
N LEU A 87 10.05 -5.05 1.69
CA LEU A 87 11.23 -4.69 0.91
C LEU A 87 11.64 -5.81 -0.04
N HIS A 88 11.69 -7.06 0.45
CA HIS A 88 11.99 -8.22 -0.39
C HIS A 88 10.94 -8.44 -1.50
N THR A 89 9.66 -8.26 -1.17
CA THR A 89 8.55 -8.39 -2.13
C THR A 89 8.66 -7.34 -3.24
N ARG A 90 9.03 -6.11 -2.90
CA ARG A 90 9.29 -5.06 -3.88
C ARG A 90 10.39 -5.47 -4.86
N GLU A 91 11.52 -6.00 -4.38
CA GLU A 91 12.59 -6.49 -5.25
C GLU A 91 12.15 -7.66 -6.14
N ARG A 92 11.28 -8.53 -5.61
CA ARG A 92 10.68 -9.60 -6.41
C ARG A 92 9.80 -9.05 -7.55
N LEU A 93 9.01 -8.01 -7.31
CA LEU A 93 8.17 -7.37 -8.33
C LEU A 93 9.03 -6.74 -9.43
N ILE A 94 10.14 -6.08 -9.07
CA ILE A 94 11.10 -5.55 -10.03
C ILE A 94 11.70 -6.67 -10.90
N ARG A 95 12.03 -7.83 -10.30
CA ARG A 95 12.49 -9.01 -11.06
C ARG A 95 11.42 -9.62 -11.98
N MET A 96 10.15 -9.31 -11.73
CA MET A 96 9.02 -9.70 -12.59
C MET A 96 8.70 -8.66 -13.67
N ASP A 97 9.59 -7.67 -13.87
CA ASP A 97 9.44 -6.57 -14.83
C ASP A 97 8.29 -5.59 -14.51
N ILE A 98 7.87 -5.55 -13.23
CA ILE A 98 6.87 -4.60 -12.74
C ILE A 98 7.60 -3.37 -12.21
N GLN A 99 7.23 -2.18 -12.70
CA GLN A 99 7.87 -0.91 -12.31
C GLN A 99 7.38 -0.40 -10.93
N ALA A 100 7.66 -1.18 -9.87
CA ALA A 100 7.21 -0.91 -8.51
C ALA A 100 7.92 0.31 -7.87
N GLU A 101 7.16 1.08 -7.09
CA GLU A 101 7.69 2.23 -6.34
C GLU A 101 8.84 1.83 -5.41
N SER A 102 9.81 2.73 -5.26
CA SER A 102 10.92 2.55 -4.30
C SER A 102 10.45 2.96 -2.90
N LEU A 103 10.54 2.05 -1.93
CA LEU A 103 10.11 2.32 -0.55
C LEU A 103 11.22 2.95 0.30
N GLN A 104 12.44 2.44 0.16
CA GLN A 104 13.61 2.83 0.95
C GLN A 104 14.87 2.70 0.10
N PRO A 105 15.99 3.32 0.53
CA PRO A 105 17.30 3.04 -0.06
C PRO A 105 17.65 1.56 0.00
N GLU A 106 18.31 1.03 -1.04
CA GLU A 106 18.76 -0.37 -1.06
C GLU A 106 19.70 -0.69 0.12
N TRP A 107 20.43 0.30 0.62
CA TRP A 107 21.26 0.15 1.81
C TRP A 107 20.46 -0.33 3.04
N CYS A 108 19.22 0.15 3.21
CA CYS A 108 18.35 -0.29 4.31
C CYS A 108 17.91 -1.75 4.15
N TYR A 109 17.73 -2.21 2.91
CA TYR A 109 17.44 -3.61 2.62
C TYR A 109 18.66 -4.52 2.89
N GLN A 110 19.87 -4.03 2.65
CA GLN A 110 21.10 -4.79 2.90
C GLN A 110 21.54 -4.75 4.38
N ASN A 111 21.11 -3.75 5.15
CA ASN A 111 21.52 -3.50 6.53
C ASN A 111 20.28 -3.37 7.44
N GLU A 112 19.65 -4.51 7.70
CA GLU A 112 18.48 -4.60 8.59
C GLU A 112 18.78 -3.98 9.97
N GLY A 113 17.80 -3.25 10.52
CA GLY A 113 17.89 -2.61 11.84
C GLY A 113 18.65 -1.29 11.90
N TYR A 114 19.19 -0.78 10.78
CA TYR A 114 19.87 0.52 10.75
C TYR A 114 19.02 1.69 10.23
N CYS A 115 17.89 1.40 9.59
CA CYS A 115 16.97 2.40 9.06
C CYS A 115 15.67 2.41 9.88
N TYR A 116 15.72 3.01 11.07
CA TYR A 116 14.55 3.20 11.93
C TYR A 116 14.33 4.67 12.24
N ASN A 117 13.10 5.05 12.55
CA ASN A 117 12.71 6.37 13.06
C ASN A 117 11.81 6.20 14.28
#